data_AF-A0A2W1B7W1-F1
#
_entry.id   AF-A0A2W1B7W1-F1
#
_cell.length_a   1.000
_cell.length_b   1.000
_cell.length_c   1.000
_cell.angle_alpha   90.00
_cell.angle_beta   90.00
_cell.angle_gamma   90.00
#
_symmetry.space_group_name_H-M   'P 1'
#
loop_
_entity.id
_entity.type
_entity.pdbx_description
1 polymer ?
#
loop_
_entity_poly.entity_id
_entity_poly.type
_entity_poly.pdbx_seq_one_letter_code
_entity_poly.pdbx_strand_id
1 'polypeptide(L)'
;MMMMSIGYLPLKEPPPEETEEPDAEELETASDAETAAREKEARAQASIKEREREVQRALATSLRDRDKEREYHKRDEAVQHFNALLADLVRNPDLSWRDAKKQLKKDHRYSLAELLTKDDKMEREFRDYQRDKQSAAKTAMRQLLLETRSITHKSLAAIKDNPSALQHVLDALKHDARYTALDHIPEERQQILTSYLEELEKKGPPPPPTATEPSRRAKQ
;
A
#
# COMPACT_ATOMS: atom_id res chain seq x y z
N MET A 1 -122.73 28.92 9.75
CA MET A 1 -122.62 29.90 8.63
C MET A 1 -122.09 31.18 9.26
N MET A 2 -120.94 31.75 8.90
CA MET A 2 -120.13 31.67 7.69
C MET A 2 -118.66 31.35 8.05
N MET A 3 -118.01 30.54 7.21
CA MET A 3 -116.56 30.40 7.20
C MET A 3 -115.96 31.66 6.56
N MET A 4 -114.94 32.26 7.19
CA MET A 4 -114.10 33.27 6.54
C MET A 4 -112.70 32.71 6.38
N SER A 5 -112.26 32.77 5.12
CA SER A 5 -111.10 32.09 4.56
C SER A 5 -109.77 32.54 5.15
N ILE A 6 -108.90 31.55 5.28
CA ILE A 6 -107.49 31.62 5.62
C ILE A 6 -106.73 32.41 4.54
N GLY A 7 -106.11 33.52 4.94
CA GLY A 7 -105.11 34.22 4.14
C GLY A 7 -103.71 33.87 4.66
N TYR A 8 -103.02 32.97 3.96
CA TYR A 8 -101.61 32.64 4.21
C TYR A 8 -100.74 33.85 3.86
N LEU A 9 -100.00 34.39 4.84
CA LEU A 9 -98.91 35.34 4.61
C LEU A 9 -97.64 34.54 4.26
N PRO A 10 -96.98 34.79 3.12
CA PRO A 10 -95.81 34.02 2.73
C PRO A 10 -94.60 34.38 3.59
N LEU A 11 -93.89 33.35 4.09
CA LEU A 11 -92.54 33.48 4.64
C LEU A 11 -91.65 34.14 3.58
N LYS A 12 -90.97 35.23 3.95
CA LYS A 12 -90.00 35.90 3.09
C LYS A 12 -88.73 35.06 3.08
N GLU A 13 -88.46 34.37 1.98
CA GLU A 13 -87.21 33.64 1.77
C GLU A 13 -86.03 34.63 1.81
N PRO A 14 -84.90 34.27 2.45
CA PRO A 14 -83.69 35.08 2.35
C PRO A 14 -83.22 35.13 0.88
N PRO A 15 -82.64 36.26 0.43
CA PRO A 15 -82.15 36.37 -0.94
C PRO A 15 -81.08 35.30 -1.21
N PRO A 16 -80.96 34.81 -2.45
CA PRO A 16 -79.90 33.88 -2.81
C PRO A 16 -78.56 34.54 -2.55
N GLU A 17 -77.70 33.85 -1.81
CA GLU A 17 -76.29 34.19 -1.69
C GLU A 17 -75.72 34.12 -3.11
N GLU A 18 -75.36 35.28 -3.70
CA GLU A 18 -74.62 35.32 -4.96
C GLU A 18 -73.27 34.65 -4.71
N THR A 19 -73.19 33.35 -4.96
CA THR A 19 -71.91 32.69 -5.19
C THR A 19 -71.41 33.22 -6.52
N GLU A 20 -70.55 34.23 -6.48
CA GLU A 20 -69.72 34.61 -7.63
C GLU A 20 -69.01 33.34 -8.10
N GLU A 21 -69.46 32.76 -9.22
CA GLU A 21 -68.71 31.69 -9.86
C GLU A 21 -67.38 32.29 -10.31
N PRO A 22 -66.23 31.71 -9.90
CA PRO A 22 -64.94 32.30 -10.20
C PRO A 22 -64.76 32.41 -11.71
N ASP A 23 -64.32 33.57 -12.18
CA ASP A 23 -64.10 33.83 -13.60
C ASP A 23 -63.12 32.80 -14.17
N ALA A 24 -63.32 32.39 -15.42
CA ALA A 24 -62.51 31.34 -16.05
C ALA A 24 -61.01 31.70 -16.06
N GLU A 25 -60.70 33.00 -16.13
CA GLU A 25 -59.33 33.51 -16.02
C GLU A 25 -58.74 33.39 -14.60
N GLU A 26 -59.55 33.49 -13.54
CA GLU A 26 -59.11 33.28 -12.15
C GLU A 26 -58.86 31.79 -11.85
N LEU A 27 -59.66 30.89 -12.43
CA LEU A 27 -59.45 29.44 -12.33
C LEU A 27 -58.17 28.98 -13.05
N GLU A 28 -57.88 29.51 -14.24
CA GLU A 28 -56.64 29.17 -14.96
C GLU A 28 -55.39 29.73 -14.25
N THR A 29 -55.44 30.97 -13.76
CA THR A 29 -54.30 31.56 -13.02
C THR A 29 -54.05 30.88 -11.68
N ALA A 30 -55.10 30.43 -10.97
CA ALA A 30 -54.97 29.62 -9.77
C ALA A 30 -54.35 28.23 -10.06
N SER A 31 -54.76 27.59 -11.16
CA SER A 31 -54.18 26.33 -11.64
C SER A 31 -52.70 26.48 -12.02
N ASP A 32 -52.34 27.54 -12.72
CA ASP A 32 -50.95 27.84 -13.10
C ASP A 32 -50.07 28.16 -11.88
N ALA A 33 -50.60 28.86 -10.88
CA ALA A 33 -49.90 29.12 -9.63
C ALA A 33 -49.64 27.83 -8.83
N GLU A 34 -50.61 26.91 -8.79
CA GLU A 34 -50.48 25.63 -8.10
C GLU A 34 -49.47 24.70 -8.77
N THR A 35 -49.45 24.66 -10.10
CA THR A 35 -48.45 23.88 -10.86
C THR A 35 -47.04 24.42 -10.68
N ALA A 36 -46.86 25.75 -10.68
CA ALA A 36 -45.58 26.39 -10.40
C ALA A 36 -45.07 26.12 -8.97
N ALA A 37 -45.96 26.12 -7.98
CA ALA A 37 -45.62 25.78 -6.59
C ALA A 37 -45.16 24.32 -6.46
N ARG A 38 -45.92 23.38 -7.04
CA ARG A 38 -45.55 21.95 -7.07
C ARG A 38 -44.23 21.71 -7.80
N GLU A 39 -43.97 22.43 -8.89
CA GLU A 39 -42.70 22.31 -9.62
C GLU A 39 -41.51 22.82 -8.80
N LYS A 40 -41.68 23.94 -8.06
CA LYS A 40 -40.67 24.48 -7.15
C LYS A 40 -40.37 23.52 -6.00
N GLU A 41 -41.39 22.91 -5.41
CA GLU A 41 -41.25 21.89 -4.39
C GLU A 41 -40.58 20.62 -4.92
N ALA A 42 -40.97 20.16 -6.13
CA ALA A 42 -40.34 19.02 -6.77
C ALA A 42 -38.86 19.25 -7.07
N ARG A 43 -38.49 20.47 -7.53
CA ARG A 43 -37.08 20.86 -7.71
C ARG A 43 -36.32 20.90 -6.38
N ALA A 44 -36.93 21.43 -5.33
CA ALA A 44 -36.32 21.46 -3.99
C ALA A 44 -36.13 20.04 -3.42
N GLN A 45 -37.14 19.17 -3.55
CA GLN A 45 -37.06 17.77 -3.14
C GLN A 45 -36.04 16.98 -3.97
N ALA A 46 -35.96 17.23 -5.28
CA ALA A 46 -34.95 16.63 -6.14
C ALA A 46 -33.53 17.02 -5.72
N SER A 47 -33.31 18.30 -5.40
CA SER A 47 -32.02 18.80 -4.92
C SER A 47 -31.63 18.19 -3.56
N ILE A 48 -32.58 18.08 -2.62
CA ILE A 48 -32.34 17.44 -1.32
C ILE A 48 -31.99 15.96 -1.50
N LYS A 49 -32.77 15.24 -2.29
CA LYS A 49 -32.55 13.82 -2.59
C LYS A 49 -31.20 13.57 -3.28
N GLU A 50 -30.79 14.46 -4.18
CA GLU A 50 -29.49 14.37 -4.83
C GLU A 50 -28.34 14.56 -3.84
N ARG A 51 -28.42 15.57 -2.98
CA ARG A 51 -27.43 15.81 -1.92
C ARG A 51 -27.35 14.65 -0.92
N GLU A 52 -28.49 14.10 -0.51
CA GLU A 52 -28.53 12.90 0.33
C GLU A 52 -27.86 11.71 -0.34
N ARG A 53 -28.10 11.52 -1.64
CA ARG A 53 -27.44 10.47 -2.42
C ARG A 53 -25.93 10.66 -2.49
N GLU A 54 -25.44 11.89 -2.61
CA GLU A 54 -24.01 12.20 -2.56
C GLU A 54 -23.40 11.91 -1.19
N VAL A 55 -24.06 12.32 -0.10
CA VAL A 55 -23.62 12.01 1.26
C VAL A 55 -23.57 10.50 1.48
N GLN A 56 -24.59 9.75 1.03
CA GLN A 56 -24.60 8.29 1.11
C GLN A 56 -23.46 7.66 0.31
N ARG A 57 -23.17 8.15 -0.90
CA ARG A 57 -22.03 7.68 -1.70
C ARG A 57 -20.69 7.96 -1.00
N ALA A 58 -20.50 9.16 -0.48
CA ALA A 58 -19.27 9.57 0.22
C ALA A 58 -19.05 8.72 1.47
N LEU A 59 -20.10 8.51 2.27
CA LEU A 59 -20.06 7.64 3.45
C LEU A 59 -19.74 6.20 3.06
N ALA A 60 -20.38 5.66 2.02
CA ALA A 60 -20.11 4.30 1.54
C ALA A 60 -18.65 4.12 1.09
N THR A 61 -18.07 5.11 0.40
CA THR A 61 -16.65 5.11 0.03
C THR A 61 -15.75 5.16 1.27
N SER A 62 -15.99 6.11 2.17
CA SER A 62 -15.21 6.26 3.40
C SER A 62 -15.24 4.99 4.27
N LEU A 63 -16.40 4.36 4.42
CA LEU A 63 -16.53 3.10 5.15
C LEU A 63 -15.71 1.99 4.49
N ARG A 64 -15.80 1.84 3.16
CA ARG A 64 -15.04 0.84 2.40
C ARG A 64 -13.53 1.06 2.53
N ASP A 65 -13.06 2.29 2.45
CA ASP A 65 -11.64 2.58 2.53
C ASP A 65 -11.12 2.33 3.95
N ARG A 66 -11.89 2.70 4.97
CA ARG A 66 -11.58 2.37 6.37
C ARG A 66 -11.57 0.87 6.64
N ASP A 67 -12.47 0.11 6.01
CA ASP A 67 -12.47 -1.36 6.09
C ASP A 67 -11.24 -1.96 5.41
N LYS A 68 -10.88 -1.48 4.22
CA LYS A 68 -9.64 -1.91 3.53
C LYS A 68 -8.41 -1.63 4.36
N GLU A 69 -8.32 -0.46 4.98
CA GLU A 69 -7.19 -0.07 5.81
C GLU A 69 -7.06 -0.96 7.05
N ARG A 70 -8.15 -1.20 7.78
CA ARG A 70 -8.18 -2.18 8.89
C ARG A 70 -7.69 -3.56 8.45
N GLU A 71 -8.19 -4.02 7.32
CA GLU A 71 -7.87 -5.32 6.76
C GLU A 71 -6.44 -5.38 6.21
N TYR A 72 -5.86 -4.26 5.80
CA TYR A 72 -4.46 -4.14 5.44
C TYR A 72 -3.58 -4.22 6.69
N HIS A 73 -3.87 -3.45 7.74
CA HIS A 73 -3.09 -3.48 8.99
C HIS A 73 -3.06 -4.85 9.65
N LYS A 74 -4.19 -5.55 9.72
CA LYS A 74 -4.22 -6.94 10.22
C LYS A 74 -3.32 -7.88 9.41
N ARG A 75 -3.27 -7.69 8.09
CA ARG A 75 -2.40 -8.51 7.23
C ARG A 75 -0.94 -8.15 7.42
N ASP A 76 -0.64 -6.87 7.50
CA ASP A 76 0.72 -6.37 7.73
C ASP A 76 1.25 -6.87 9.08
N GLU A 77 0.45 -6.81 10.14
CA GLU A 77 0.78 -7.37 11.45
C GLU A 77 1.06 -8.88 11.37
N ALA A 78 0.24 -9.64 10.65
CA ALA A 78 0.48 -11.07 10.43
C ALA A 78 1.79 -11.35 9.66
N VAL A 79 2.11 -10.53 8.65
CA VAL A 79 3.40 -10.59 7.92
C VAL A 79 4.55 -10.29 8.87
N GLN A 80 4.45 -9.25 9.70
CA GLN A 80 5.48 -8.89 10.67
C GLN A 80 5.73 -10.02 11.68
N HIS A 81 4.68 -10.63 12.23
CA HIS A 81 4.80 -11.78 13.11
C HIS A 81 5.46 -12.98 12.41
N PHE A 82 5.08 -13.25 11.16
CA PHE A 82 5.69 -14.32 10.39
C PHE A 82 7.18 -14.05 10.12
N ASN A 83 7.54 -12.83 9.74
CA ASN A 83 8.92 -12.43 9.49
C ASN A 83 9.78 -12.51 10.77
N ALA A 84 9.24 -12.13 11.92
CA ALA A 84 9.91 -12.32 13.21
C ALA A 84 10.16 -13.81 13.50
N LEU A 85 9.18 -14.66 13.21
CA LEU A 85 9.31 -16.12 13.37
C LEU A 85 10.38 -16.70 12.43
N LEU A 86 10.43 -16.23 11.18
CA LEU A 86 11.48 -16.59 10.22
C LEU A 86 12.87 -16.17 10.70
N ALA A 87 13.00 -14.96 11.26
CA ALA A 87 14.27 -14.46 11.79
C ALA A 87 14.79 -15.34 12.94
N ASP A 88 13.92 -15.77 13.84
CA ASP A 88 14.29 -16.57 15.01
C ASP A 88 14.67 -18.01 14.65
N LEU A 89 13.84 -18.66 13.82
CA LEU A 89 13.89 -20.11 13.57
C LEU A 89 14.61 -20.48 12.27
N VAL A 90 14.56 -19.64 11.23
CA VAL A 90 15.19 -19.92 9.93
C VAL A 90 16.54 -19.23 9.86
N ARG A 91 17.54 -19.89 10.45
CA ARG A 91 18.94 -19.42 10.43
C ARG A 91 19.67 -19.82 9.15
N ASN A 92 19.44 -21.03 8.67
CA ASN A 92 20.07 -21.57 7.47
C ASN A 92 19.41 -21.00 6.20
N PRO A 93 20.16 -20.29 5.33
CA PRO A 93 19.64 -19.76 4.07
C PRO A 93 19.25 -20.82 3.04
N ASP A 94 19.74 -22.06 3.14
CA ASP A 94 19.44 -23.15 2.17
C ASP A 94 18.24 -24.00 2.55
N LEU A 95 17.54 -23.64 3.63
CA LEU A 95 16.41 -24.41 4.09
C LEU A 95 15.31 -24.43 3.03
N SER A 96 14.73 -25.61 2.76
CA SER A 96 13.57 -25.68 1.87
C SER A 96 12.33 -25.11 2.57
N TRP A 97 11.37 -24.55 1.83
CA TRP A 97 10.10 -24.12 2.42
C TRP A 97 9.40 -25.24 3.20
N ARG A 98 9.46 -26.48 2.68
CA ARG A 98 8.86 -27.65 3.33
C ARG A 98 9.46 -27.91 4.71
N ASP A 99 10.78 -27.80 4.85
CA ASP A 99 11.47 -28.05 6.11
C ASP A 99 11.38 -26.86 7.06
N ALA A 100 11.44 -25.64 6.53
CA ALA A 100 11.16 -24.42 7.28
C ALA A 100 9.75 -24.49 7.89
N LYS A 101 8.73 -24.78 7.09
CA LYS A 101 7.34 -24.91 7.53
C LYS A 101 7.16 -25.94 8.65
N LYS A 102 7.84 -27.08 8.58
CA LYS A 102 7.82 -28.10 9.65
C LYS A 102 8.40 -27.57 10.97
N GLN A 103 9.41 -26.69 10.92
CA GLN A 103 9.99 -26.06 12.11
C GLN A 103 9.08 -24.97 12.64
N LEU A 104 8.58 -24.09 11.76
CA LEU A 104 7.72 -22.97 12.11
C LEU A 104 6.44 -23.45 12.81
N LYS A 105 5.81 -24.53 12.33
CA LYS A 105 4.59 -25.12 12.93
C LYS A 105 4.74 -25.60 14.38
N LYS A 106 5.96 -25.77 14.88
CA LYS A 106 6.20 -26.19 16.27
C LYS A 106 6.17 -25.01 17.25
N ASP A 107 6.27 -23.78 16.75
CA ASP A 107 6.22 -22.56 17.55
C ASP A 107 4.78 -22.08 17.70
N HIS A 108 4.39 -21.71 18.91
CA HIS A 108 3.04 -21.23 19.21
C HIS A 108 2.65 -19.98 18.40
N ARG A 109 3.63 -19.14 18.03
CA ARG A 109 3.41 -17.92 17.25
C ARG A 109 3.00 -18.20 15.80
N TYR A 110 3.14 -19.45 15.31
CA TYR A 110 2.75 -19.80 13.95
C TYR A 110 1.27 -19.52 13.67
N SER A 111 0.39 -19.66 14.67
CA SER A 111 -1.04 -19.33 14.51
C SER A 111 -1.30 -17.83 14.36
N LEU A 112 -0.41 -16.95 14.83
CA LEU A 112 -0.54 -15.48 14.63
C LEU A 112 -0.38 -15.11 13.15
N ALA A 113 0.35 -15.94 12.40
CA ALA A 113 0.53 -15.79 10.96
C ALA A 113 -0.61 -16.44 10.15
N GLU A 114 -1.58 -17.14 10.76
CA GLU A 114 -2.65 -17.88 10.07
C GLU A 114 -3.56 -16.97 9.23
N LEU A 115 -3.62 -15.67 9.55
CA LEU A 115 -4.28 -14.65 8.73
C LEU A 115 -3.66 -14.50 7.33
N LEU A 116 -2.42 -14.98 7.12
CA LEU A 116 -1.86 -15.30 5.82
C LEU A 116 -2.59 -16.55 5.28
N THR A 117 -3.85 -16.35 4.93
CA THR A 117 -4.87 -17.35 4.56
C THR A 117 -4.54 -18.19 3.32
N LYS A 118 -3.32 -18.06 2.76
CA LYS A 118 -2.82 -18.88 1.66
C LYS A 118 -1.39 -19.30 1.96
N ASP A 119 -1.14 -20.59 1.95
CA ASP A 119 0.20 -21.19 2.03
C ASP A 119 1.18 -20.55 1.03
N ASP A 120 0.70 -20.21 -0.18
CA ASP A 120 1.49 -19.53 -1.22
C ASP A 120 2.05 -18.18 -0.76
N LYS A 121 1.33 -17.45 0.11
CA LYS A 121 1.83 -16.17 0.65
C LYS A 121 2.95 -16.42 1.65
N MET A 122 2.78 -17.35 2.58
CA MET A 122 3.84 -17.68 3.53
C MET A 122 5.10 -18.19 2.81
N GLU A 123 4.94 -19.01 1.76
CA GLU A 123 6.08 -19.44 0.94
C GLU A 123 6.75 -18.26 0.24
N ARG A 124 5.96 -17.31 -0.26
CA ARG A 124 6.49 -16.09 -0.87
C ARG A 124 7.29 -15.26 0.13
N GLU A 125 6.72 -14.98 1.30
CA GLU A 125 7.40 -14.25 2.39
C GLU A 125 8.69 -14.97 2.81
N PHE A 126 8.66 -16.31 2.86
CA PHE A 126 9.86 -17.11 3.14
C PHE A 126 10.96 -16.95 2.08
N ARG A 127 10.60 -17.01 0.80
CA ARG A 127 11.56 -16.81 -0.31
C ARG A 127 12.10 -15.38 -0.33
N ASP A 128 11.24 -14.40 -0.07
CA ASP A 128 11.63 -12.99 0.03
C ASP A 128 12.60 -12.80 1.21
N TYR A 129 12.31 -13.37 2.39
CA TYR A 129 13.21 -13.38 3.54
C TYR A 129 14.58 -14.03 3.22
N GLN A 130 14.61 -15.19 2.54
CA GLN A 130 15.86 -15.82 2.14
C GLN A 130 16.68 -14.93 1.20
N ARG A 131 16.04 -14.34 0.18
CA ARG A 131 16.67 -13.41 -0.75
C ARG A 131 17.26 -12.21 0.00
N ASP A 132 16.48 -11.61 0.89
CA ASP A 132 16.88 -10.39 1.59
C ASP A 132 18.04 -10.68 2.55
N LYS A 133 18.04 -11.85 3.20
CA LYS A 133 19.14 -12.33 4.03
C LYS A 133 20.43 -12.56 3.23
N GLN A 134 20.32 -13.18 2.06
CA GLN A 134 21.47 -13.34 1.15
C GLN A 134 21.98 -11.98 0.67
N SER A 135 21.10 -11.07 0.27
CA SER A 135 21.45 -9.72 -0.16
C SER A 135 22.18 -8.93 0.94
N ALA A 136 21.70 -9.03 2.19
CA ALA A 136 22.34 -8.42 3.35
C ALA A 136 23.74 -9.01 3.60
N ALA A 137 23.91 -10.33 3.50
CA ALA A 137 25.21 -10.98 3.64
C ALA A 137 26.20 -10.56 2.53
N LYS A 138 25.74 -10.46 1.27
CA LYS A 138 26.54 -9.97 0.14
C LYS A 138 26.98 -8.51 0.34
N THR A 139 26.08 -7.68 0.85
CA THR A 139 26.38 -6.27 1.17
C THR A 139 27.40 -6.17 2.30
N ALA A 140 27.24 -6.97 3.36
CA ALA A 140 28.18 -7.04 4.47
C ALA A 140 29.57 -7.52 4.01
N MET A 141 29.64 -8.50 3.11
CA MET A 141 30.91 -8.94 2.50
C MET A 141 31.57 -7.81 1.69
N ARG A 142 30.83 -7.04 0.90
CA ARG A 142 31.38 -5.86 0.21
C ARG A 142 31.92 -4.83 1.19
N GLN A 143 31.23 -4.61 2.31
CA GLN A 143 31.67 -3.70 3.36
C GLN A 143 32.97 -4.19 4.05
N LEU A 144 33.10 -5.49 4.29
CA LEU A 144 34.35 -6.10 4.77
C LEU A 144 35.51 -5.84 3.80
N LEU A 145 35.30 -6.06 2.49
CA LEU A 145 36.33 -5.81 1.49
C LEU A 145 36.77 -4.34 1.47
N LEU A 146 35.84 -3.41 1.64
CA LEU A 146 36.12 -1.98 1.75
C LEU A 146 36.96 -1.62 2.99
N GLU A 147 36.71 -2.28 4.12
CA GLU A 147 37.43 -2.06 5.38
C GLU A 147 38.82 -2.72 5.41
N THR A 148 39.06 -3.69 4.53
CA THR A 148 40.28 -4.49 4.50
C THR A 148 41.41 -3.73 3.82
N ARG A 149 42.19 -2.98 4.60
CA ARG A 149 43.27 -2.09 4.12
C ARG A 149 44.39 -2.78 3.31
N SER A 150 44.57 -4.09 3.46
CA SER A 150 45.55 -4.84 2.67
C SER A 150 45.11 -5.05 1.21
N ILE A 151 43.82 -4.89 0.91
CA ILE A 151 43.27 -4.96 -0.45
C ILE A 151 43.34 -3.57 -1.08
N THR A 152 43.96 -3.47 -2.26
CA THR A 152 44.23 -2.21 -2.96
C THR A 152 44.02 -2.35 -4.48
N HIS A 153 44.10 -1.24 -5.22
CA HIS A 153 44.06 -1.23 -6.69
C HIS A 153 45.15 -2.09 -7.36
N LYS A 154 46.23 -2.44 -6.64
CA LYS A 154 47.30 -3.32 -7.14
C LYS A 154 47.06 -4.80 -6.85
N SER A 155 46.11 -5.13 -5.98
CA SER A 155 45.88 -6.52 -5.54
C SER A 155 45.50 -7.43 -6.71
N LEU A 156 44.72 -6.94 -7.67
CA LEU A 156 44.36 -7.74 -8.85
C LEU A 156 45.58 -8.07 -9.73
N ALA A 157 46.44 -7.08 -10.01
CA ALA A 157 47.68 -7.30 -10.74
C ALA A 157 48.62 -8.26 -9.99
N ALA A 158 48.78 -8.07 -8.67
CA ALA A 158 49.60 -8.95 -7.84
C ALA A 158 49.12 -10.41 -7.84
N ILE A 159 47.81 -10.65 -7.91
CA ILE A 159 47.23 -11.99 -8.01
C ILE A 159 47.48 -12.62 -9.40
N LYS A 160 47.39 -11.82 -10.47
CA LYS A 160 47.72 -12.26 -11.84
C LYS A 160 49.20 -12.68 -11.95
N ASP A 161 50.09 -11.92 -11.30
CA ASP A 161 51.54 -12.18 -11.33
C ASP A 161 51.95 -13.33 -10.39
N ASN A 162 51.31 -13.42 -9.21
CA ASN A 162 51.58 -14.43 -8.20
C ASN A 162 50.27 -14.96 -7.59
N PRO A 163 49.84 -16.19 -7.95
CA PRO A 163 48.64 -16.81 -7.38
C PRO A 163 48.64 -16.89 -5.85
N SER A 164 49.81 -16.95 -5.21
CA SER A 164 49.93 -16.97 -3.74
C SER A 164 49.44 -15.67 -3.08
N ALA A 165 49.43 -14.55 -3.82
CA ALA A 165 48.91 -13.28 -3.31
C ALA A 165 47.41 -13.36 -2.98
N LEU A 166 46.65 -14.22 -3.67
CA LEU A 166 45.25 -14.46 -3.35
C LEU A 166 45.12 -15.11 -1.97
N GLN A 167 46.01 -16.03 -1.61
CA GLN A 167 45.97 -16.70 -0.31
C GLN A 167 46.11 -15.71 0.84
N HIS A 168 46.98 -14.70 0.71
CA HIS A 168 47.11 -13.64 1.72
C HIS A 168 45.82 -12.82 1.89
N VAL A 169 45.10 -12.54 0.79
CA VAL A 169 43.79 -11.89 0.85
C VAL A 169 42.78 -12.78 1.56
N LEU A 170 42.71 -14.06 1.20
CA LEU A 170 41.80 -15.02 1.83
C LEU A 170 42.11 -15.20 3.32
N ASP A 171 43.38 -15.25 3.71
CA ASP A 171 43.80 -15.38 5.10
C ASP A 171 43.39 -14.17 5.96
N ALA A 172 43.32 -12.98 5.36
CA ALA A 172 42.84 -11.78 6.04
C ALA A 172 41.31 -11.79 6.25
N LEU A 173 40.56 -12.53 5.41
CA LEU A 173 39.10 -12.52 5.41
C LEU A 173 38.46 -13.73 6.11
N LYS A 174 39.14 -14.89 6.11
CA LYS A 174 38.56 -16.20 6.48
C LYS A 174 37.98 -16.33 7.89
N HIS A 175 38.34 -15.43 8.80
CA HIS A 175 37.84 -15.42 10.18
C HIS A 175 36.75 -14.38 10.43
N ASP A 176 36.47 -13.48 9.48
CA ASP A 176 35.40 -12.49 9.64
C ASP A 176 34.03 -13.15 9.45
N ALA A 177 33.11 -12.87 10.36
CA ALA A 177 31.77 -13.44 10.34
C ALA A 177 31.02 -13.17 9.02
N ARG A 178 31.26 -12.02 8.37
CA ARG A 178 30.64 -11.64 7.09
C ARG A 178 31.16 -12.48 5.93
N TYR A 179 32.40 -12.97 6.02
CA TYR A 179 33.00 -13.88 5.06
C TYR A 179 32.46 -15.31 5.22
N THR A 180 32.39 -15.80 6.46
CA THR A 180 31.88 -17.15 6.77
C THR A 180 30.36 -17.26 6.57
N ALA A 181 29.62 -16.14 6.69
CA ALA A 181 28.18 -16.13 6.41
C ALA A 181 27.82 -16.59 4.98
N LEU A 182 28.77 -16.51 4.05
CA LEU A 182 28.64 -16.91 2.65
C LEU A 182 29.27 -18.29 2.36
N ASP A 183 29.63 -19.09 3.36
CA ASP A 183 30.27 -20.42 3.17
C ASP A 183 29.41 -21.40 2.35
N HIS A 184 28.09 -21.25 2.40
CA HIS A 184 27.13 -22.06 1.65
C HIS A 184 27.07 -21.72 0.15
N ILE A 185 27.58 -20.55 -0.26
CA ILE A 185 27.59 -20.04 -1.65
C ILE A 185 28.99 -19.55 -2.03
N PRO A 186 29.98 -20.46 -2.07
CA PRO A 186 31.38 -20.10 -2.29
C PRO A 186 31.62 -19.45 -3.65
N GLU A 187 30.88 -19.84 -4.69
CA GLU A 187 30.98 -19.27 -6.04
C GLU A 187 30.56 -17.79 -6.05
N GLU A 188 29.44 -17.45 -5.41
CA GLU A 188 28.97 -16.06 -5.33
C GLU A 188 29.93 -15.22 -4.47
N ARG A 189 30.46 -15.78 -3.37
CA ARG A 189 31.48 -15.11 -2.55
C ARG A 189 32.73 -14.80 -3.37
N GLN A 190 33.22 -15.76 -4.16
CA GLN A 190 34.36 -15.56 -5.04
C GLN A 190 34.04 -14.51 -6.11
N GLN A 191 32.86 -14.54 -6.70
CA GLN A 191 32.43 -13.53 -7.68
C GLN A 191 32.44 -12.12 -7.09
N ILE A 192 31.93 -11.93 -5.87
CA ILE A 192 31.95 -10.63 -5.18
C ILE A 192 33.38 -10.13 -4.97
N LEU A 193 34.29 -11.01 -4.55
CA LEU A 193 35.71 -10.68 -4.37
C LEU A 193 36.33 -10.26 -5.71
N THR A 194 36.15 -11.06 -6.76
CA THR A 194 36.70 -10.78 -8.09
C THR A 194 36.18 -9.45 -8.64
N SER A 195 34.86 -9.24 -8.62
CA SER A 195 34.26 -7.98 -9.09
C SER A 195 34.76 -6.77 -8.30
N TYR A 196 34.95 -6.89 -6.98
CA TYR A 196 35.51 -5.81 -6.17
C TYR A 196 36.96 -5.48 -6.55
N LEU A 197 37.80 -6.50 -6.80
CA LEU A 197 39.18 -6.31 -7.24
C LEU A 197 39.26 -5.64 -8.62
N GLU A 198 38.40 -6.03 -9.56
CA GLU A 198 38.27 -5.39 -10.88
C GLU A 198 37.81 -3.93 -10.77
N GLU A 199 36.82 -3.65 -9.90
CA GLU A 199 36.37 -2.29 -9.62
C GLU A 199 37.51 -1.41 -9.06
N LEU A 200 38.36 -1.96 -8.19
CA LEU A 200 39.54 -1.27 -7.65
C LEU A 200 40.63 -1.01 -8.70
N GLU A 201 40.95 -2.00 -9.54
CA GLU A 201 41.91 -1.87 -10.65
C GLU A 201 41.46 -0.76 -11.62
N LYS A 202 40.16 -0.72 -11.94
CA LYS A 202 39.56 0.29 -12.82
C LYS A 202 39.54 1.70 -12.21
N LYS A 203 39.30 1.82 -10.90
CA LYS A 203 39.32 3.12 -10.19
C LYS A 203 40.74 3.69 -10.08
N GLY A 204 41.75 2.83 -10.03
CA GLY A 204 43.15 3.23 -9.88
C GLY A 204 43.45 3.79 -8.49
N PRO A 205 44.59 4.49 -8.31
CA PRO A 205 44.94 5.08 -7.02
C PRO A 205 43.91 6.14 -6.59
N PRO A 206 43.59 6.26 -5.28
CA PRO A 206 42.69 7.30 -4.81
C PRO A 206 43.23 8.68 -5.22
N PRO A 207 42.38 9.58 -5.74
CA PRO A 207 42.83 10.91 -6.13
C PRO A 207 43.40 11.64 -4.90
N PRO A 208 44.47 12.44 -5.08
CA PRO A 208 45.02 13.20 -3.98
C PRO A 208 43.97 14.16 -3.41
N PRO A 209 43.99 14.48 -2.11
CA PRO A 209 43.01 15.37 -1.45
C PRO A 209 42.99 16.80 -2.02
N THR A 210 43.87 17.12 -2.96
CA THR A 210 44.02 18.39 -3.65
C THR A 210 43.39 18.44 -5.04
N ALA A 211 42.76 17.36 -5.52
CA ALA A 211 42.10 17.36 -6.83
C ALA A 211 40.66 17.89 -6.74
N THR A 212 40.47 19.20 -6.98
CA THR A 212 39.17 19.76 -7.37
C THR A 212 38.64 19.03 -8.61
N GLU A 213 37.39 18.56 -8.59
CA GLU A 213 36.78 17.78 -9.66
C GLU A 213 36.86 18.51 -11.03
N PRO A 214 37.34 17.86 -12.11
CA PRO A 214 37.19 18.42 -13.43
C PRO A 214 35.74 18.21 -13.88
N SER A 215 34.99 19.31 -13.99
CA SER A 215 33.64 19.37 -14.56
C SER A 215 33.57 18.55 -15.86
N ARG A 216 32.75 17.49 -15.85
CA ARG A 216 32.46 16.68 -17.05
C ARG A 216 31.79 17.58 -18.09
N ARG A 217 32.57 18.04 -19.06
CA ARG A 217 32.03 18.64 -20.28
C ARG A 217 31.29 17.54 -21.06
N ALA A 218 29.97 17.53 -20.98
CA ALA A 218 29.11 16.76 -21.87
C ALA A 218 29.40 17.20 -23.31
N LYS A 219 29.81 16.25 -24.16
CA LYS A 219 29.90 16.47 -25.60
C LYS A 219 28.48 16.46 -26.16
N GLN A 220 28.11 17.57 -26.79
CA GLN A 220 27.03 17.66 -27.78
C GLN A 220 27.38 16.82 -29.00
#